data_AF-A0A5B7H2Q9-F1
#
_entry.id   AF-A0A5B7H2Q9-F1
#
_cell.length_a   1.000
_cell.length_b   1.000
_cell.length_c   1.000
_cell.angle_alpha   90.00
_cell.angle_beta   90.00
_cell.angle_gamma   90.00
#
_symmetry.space_group_name_H-M   'P 1'
#
loop_
_entity.id
_entity.type
_entity.pdbx_description
1 polymer ?
#
loop_
_entity_poly.entity_id
_entity_poly.type
_entity_poly.pdbx_seq_one_letter_code
_entity_poly.pdbx_strand_id
1 'polypeptide(L)'
;MLVTTDLDLTHGSVVQFYIRFGCMDSDPFSGDGPVLLQHSSDGGITWALLAELVPDPSEPQRTQHITLALPAQGLPAFLDMGTGIGWLLRPGSVVEPVCGHVQPFLHFTGRDGYRLAETPDIVMTQNTFIQFTALLACKEPAPCFEVEVEYSVDHGASWWPLRPACLPSDPDCTEYWMSSFLTSDLFIRPSPVTMLAPARLR
;
A
#
# COMPACT_ATOMS: atom_id res chain seq x y z
N MET A 1 -24.67 8.24 -9.09
CA MET A 1 -23.75 7.92 -10.21
C MET A 1 -22.58 8.89 -10.14
N LEU A 2 -21.36 8.37 -10.08
CA LEU A 2 -20.12 9.15 -10.11
C LEU A 2 -19.40 8.81 -11.42
N VAL A 3 -19.01 9.83 -12.19
CA VAL A 3 -18.35 9.66 -13.49
C VAL A 3 -17.09 10.52 -13.50
N THR A 4 -15.96 9.91 -13.84
CA THR A 4 -14.70 10.65 -14.01
C THR A 4 -14.73 11.44 -15.31
N THR A 5 -13.81 12.39 -15.47
CA THR A 5 -13.45 12.85 -16.81
C THR A 5 -12.80 11.71 -17.60
N ASP A 6 -12.69 11.85 -18.92
CA ASP A 6 -11.90 10.92 -19.72
C ASP A 6 -10.45 10.94 -19.24
N LEU A 7 -9.90 9.75 -18.98
CA LEU A 7 -8.54 9.55 -18.52
C LEU A 7 -7.77 8.79 -19.60
N ASP A 8 -6.51 9.19 -19.82
CA ASP A 8 -5.61 8.42 -20.67
C ASP A 8 -5.12 7.19 -19.88
N LEU A 9 -5.74 6.05 -20.16
CA LEU A 9 -5.42 4.76 -19.54
C LEU A 9 -4.44 3.92 -20.37
N THR A 10 -3.77 4.49 -21.38
CA THR A 10 -2.80 3.76 -22.23
C THR A 10 -1.69 3.07 -21.43
N HIS A 11 -1.27 3.68 -20.32
CA HIS A 11 -0.28 3.14 -19.38
C HIS A 11 -0.87 2.80 -18.00
N GLY A 12 -2.20 2.84 -17.86
CA GLY A 12 -2.88 2.53 -16.62
C GLY A 12 -3.00 1.02 -16.43
N SER A 13 -2.40 0.49 -15.36
CA SER A 13 -2.49 -0.94 -15.03
C SER A 13 -3.63 -1.25 -14.08
N VAL A 14 -4.00 -0.31 -13.20
CA VAL A 14 -4.84 -0.58 -12.03
C VAL A 14 -5.74 0.62 -11.72
N VAL A 15 -6.96 0.33 -11.28
CA VAL A 15 -7.83 1.27 -10.56
C VAL A 15 -7.92 0.81 -9.12
N GLN A 16 -7.65 1.73 -8.18
CA GLN A 16 -7.75 1.45 -6.76
C GLN A 16 -8.45 2.57 -6.01
N PHE A 17 -9.20 2.22 -4.98
CA PHE A 17 -9.88 3.16 -4.11
C PHE A 17 -10.34 2.48 -2.82
N TYR A 18 -10.70 3.30 -1.83
CA TYR A 18 -11.31 2.84 -0.60
C TYR A 18 -12.82 3.08 -0.67
N ILE A 19 -13.61 2.08 -0.30
CA ILE A 19 -15.07 2.18 -0.22
C ILE A 19 -15.56 1.64 1.12
N ARG A 20 -16.55 2.30 1.72
CA ARG A 20 -17.27 1.81 2.89
C ARG A 20 -18.74 1.68 2.52
N PHE A 21 -19.31 0.51 2.77
CA PHE A 21 -20.72 0.26 2.55
C PHE A 21 -21.52 0.62 3.80
N GLY A 22 -22.56 1.45 3.63
CA GLY A 22 -23.40 1.91 4.72
C GLY A 22 -22.77 2.98 5.63
N CYS A 23 -23.61 3.57 6.48
CA CYS A 23 -23.25 4.50 7.54
C CYS A 23 -23.44 3.82 8.91
N MET A 24 -22.85 4.38 9.98
CA MET A 24 -22.65 3.72 11.28
C MET A 24 -23.82 2.88 11.84
N ASP A 25 -25.07 3.31 11.66
CA ASP A 25 -26.26 2.65 12.24
C ASP A 25 -27.20 2.00 11.23
N SER A 26 -26.87 1.99 9.94
CA SER A 26 -27.69 1.41 8.88
C SER A 26 -27.16 0.02 8.51
N ASP A 27 -28.04 -0.98 8.40
CA ASP A 27 -27.67 -2.29 7.86
C ASP A 27 -27.14 -2.14 6.42
N PRO A 28 -25.86 -2.44 6.16
CA PRO A 28 -25.25 -2.29 4.83
C PRO A 28 -25.87 -3.22 3.78
N PHE A 29 -26.65 -4.23 4.20
CA PHE A 29 -27.40 -5.11 3.31
C PHE A 29 -28.86 -4.67 3.10
N SER A 30 -29.36 -3.69 3.84
CA SER A 30 -30.78 -3.29 3.80
C SER A 30 -31.16 -2.31 2.69
N GLY A 31 -30.22 -1.89 1.83
CA GLY A 31 -30.47 -0.88 0.79
C GLY A 31 -29.70 -1.09 -0.52
N ASP A 32 -30.43 -0.94 -1.63
CA ASP A 32 -30.02 -0.57 -2.99
C ASP A 32 -29.09 -1.46 -3.83
N GLY A 33 -28.79 -2.69 -3.39
CA GLY A 33 -28.06 -3.65 -4.23
C GLY A 33 -26.57 -3.28 -4.39
N PRO A 34 -25.85 -3.97 -5.28
CA PRO A 34 -24.40 -3.83 -5.39
C PRO A 34 -23.99 -2.48 -5.99
N VAL A 35 -22.80 -2.00 -5.63
CA VAL A 35 -22.16 -0.89 -6.33
C VAL A 35 -21.47 -1.43 -7.58
N LEU A 36 -21.92 -1.01 -8.76
CA LEU A 36 -21.36 -1.42 -10.03
C LEU A 36 -20.22 -0.48 -10.45
N LEU A 37 -19.03 -1.03 -10.67
CA LEU A 37 -17.95 -0.32 -11.35
C LEU A 37 -18.00 -0.64 -12.83
N GLN A 38 -18.05 0.40 -13.66
CA GLN A 38 -18.16 0.28 -15.11
C GLN A 38 -17.13 1.19 -15.79
N HIS A 39 -16.83 0.89 -17.05
CA HIS A 39 -16.03 1.76 -17.91
C HIS A 39 -16.72 1.98 -19.26
N SER A 40 -16.32 3.05 -19.92
CA SER A 40 -16.77 3.43 -21.26
C SER A 40 -15.55 3.84 -22.08
N SER A 41 -15.52 3.42 -23.35
CA SER A 41 -14.48 3.80 -24.31
C SER A 41 -15.01 4.69 -25.44
N ASP A 42 -16.26 5.12 -25.37
CA ASP A 42 -16.96 5.88 -26.42
C ASP A 42 -17.58 7.18 -25.92
N GLY A 43 -17.00 7.76 -24.84
CA GLY A 43 -17.47 9.02 -24.26
C GLY A 43 -18.77 8.90 -23.45
N GLY A 44 -19.12 7.69 -22.99
CA GLY A 44 -20.24 7.43 -22.09
C GLY A 44 -21.51 6.96 -22.79
N ILE A 45 -21.42 6.53 -24.06
CA ILE A 45 -22.56 6.03 -24.83
C ILE A 45 -22.85 4.57 -24.44
N THR A 46 -21.81 3.74 -24.33
CA THR A 46 -21.93 2.36 -23.86
C THR A 46 -21.04 2.12 -22.64
N TRP A 47 -21.55 1.30 -21.72
CA TRP A 47 -20.88 1.00 -20.45
C TRP A 47 -20.70 -0.50 -20.31
N ALA A 48 -19.47 -0.92 -20.05
CA ALA A 48 -19.11 -2.31 -19.78
C ALA A 48 -18.79 -2.48 -18.29
N LEU A 49 -19.35 -3.54 -17.67
CA LEU A 49 -19.14 -3.86 -16.26
C LEU A 49 -17.70 -4.33 -16.03
N LEU A 50 -17.02 -3.70 -15.07
CA LEU A 50 -15.70 -4.11 -14.58
C LEU A 50 -15.82 -4.98 -13.35
N ALA A 51 -16.60 -4.55 -12.35
CA ALA A 51 -16.78 -5.28 -11.10
C ALA A 51 -18.12 -4.97 -10.44
N GLU A 52 -18.63 -5.94 -9.70
CA GLU A 52 -19.78 -5.79 -8.80
C GLU A 52 -19.26 -5.80 -7.36
N LEU A 53 -19.45 -4.70 -6.64
CA LEU A 53 -18.90 -4.51 -5.30
C LEU A 53 -20.02 -4.67 -4.28
N VAL A 54 -19.80 -5.56 -3.31
CA VAL A 54 -20.75 -5.88 -2.24
C VAL A 54 -20.07 -5.74 -0.87
N PRO A 55 -20.83 -5.46 0.20
CA PRO A 55 -20.28 -5.45 1.55
C PRO A 55 -19.70 -6.83 1.92
N ASP A 56 -18.56 -6.85 2.60
CA ASP A 56 -17.96 -8.08 3.11
C ASP A 56 -18.91 -8.67 4.18
N PRO A 57 -19.41 -9.91 4.03
CA PRO A 57 -20.34 -10.50 4.98
C PRO A 57 -19.74 -10.67 6.39
N SER A 58 -18.42 -10.75 6.52
CA SER A 58 -17.75 -10.88 7.81
C SER A 58 -17.56 -9.54 8.53
N GLU A 59 -17.24 -8.48 7.78
CA GLU A 59 -16.98 -7.13 8.31
C GLU A 59 -17.68 -6.05 7.46
N PRO A 60 -19.01 -5.99 7.46
CA PRO A 60 -19.74 -5.26 6.44
C PRO A 60 -19.68 -3.73 6.59
N GLN A 61 -19.29 -3.24 7.77
CA GLN A 61 -19.10 -1.82 8.05
C GLN A 61 -17.63 -1.37 7.91
N ARG A 62 -16.70 -2.28 7.63
CA ARG A 62 -15.28 -1.93 7.49
C ARG A 62 -15.04 -1.28 6.13
N THR A 63 -14.19 -0.26 6.11
CA THR A 63 -13.69 0.31 4.86
C THR A 63 -12.86 -0.74 4.13
N GLN A 64 -13.25 -1.06 2.90
CA GLN A 64 -12.57 -2.01 2.03
C GLN A 64 -11.64 -1.27 1.07
N HIS A 65 -10.45 -1.82 0.87
CA HIS A 65 -9.55 -1.41 -0.20
C HIS A 65 -9.86 -2.24 -1.44
N ILE A 66 -10.27 -1.57 -2.52
CA ILE A 66 -10.59 -2.22 -3.79
C ILE A 66 -9.46 -1.93 -4.75
N THR A 67 -8.86 -2.99 -5.27
CA THR A 67 -7.87 -2.95 -6.35
C THR A 67 -8.40 -3.78 -7.51
N LEU A 68 -8.47 -3.17 -8.69
CA LEU A 68 -8.90 -3.83 -9.91
C LEU A 68 -7.87 -3.60 -11.00
N ALA A 69 -7.31 -4.70 -11.51
CA ALA A 69 -6.48 -4.64 -12.70
C ALA A 69 -7.34 -4.15 -13.87
N LEU A 70 -6.91 -3.06 -14.49
CA LEU A 70 -7.43 -2.67 -15.78
C LEU A 70 -6.96 -3.71 -16.80
N PRO A 71 -7.77 -4.02 -17.83
CA PRO A 71 -7.31 -4.82 -18.95
C PRO A 71 -6.18 -4.05 -19.67
N ALA A 72 -4.94 -4.25 -19.23
CA ALA A 72 -3.80 -3.42 -19.60
C ALA A 72 -3.18 -3.87 -20.93
N GLN A 73 -2.73 -2.87 -21.70
CA GLN A 73 -1.61 -3.01 -22.62
C GLN A 73 -0.37 -2.36 -21.99
N GLY A 74 0.20 -3.00 -20.96
CA GLY A 74 1.58 -2.75 -20.50
C GLY A 74 1.75 -1.94 -19.22
N LEU A 75 2.79 -2.31 -18.45
CA LEU A 75 3.26 -1.63 -17.24
C LEU A 75 4.23 -0.49 -17.60
N PRO A 76 4.14 0.70 -16.99
CA PRO A 76 5.11 1.78 -17.21
C PRO A 76 6.48 1.46 -16.57
N ALA A 77 7.53 1.98 -17.19
CA ALA A 77 8.89 1.93 -16.67
C ALA A 77 9.08 2.95 -15.52
N PHE A 78 9.83 2.51 -14.51
CA PHE A 78 10.16 3.17 -13.25
C PHE A 78 10.41 4.71 -13.34
N LEU A 79 9.73 5.47 -12.49
CA LEU A 79 10.03 6.87 -12.17
C LEU A 79 10.62 6.97 -10.76
N ASP A 80 11.61 7.86 -10.58
CA ASP A 80 12.36 8.08 -9.35
C ASP A 80 11.47 8.51 -8.15
N MET A 81 11.49 7.73 -7.06
CA MET A 81 10.75 7.98 -5.82
C MET A 81 11.26 9.17 -4.99
N GLY A 82 12.43 9.74 -5.32
CA GLY A 82 13.07 10.80 -4.52
C GLY A 82 12.32 12.14 -4.45
N THR A 83 11.36 12.39 -5.34
CA THR A 83 10.63 13.67 -5.42
C THR A 83 9.26 13.65 -4.74
N GLY A 84 8.86 12.53 -4.15
CA GLY A 84 7.47 12.31 -3.72
C GLY A 84 6.51 12.09 -4.88
N ILE A 85 6.97 12.02 -6.13
CA ILE A 85 6.13 11.73 -7.30
C ILE A 85 6.08 10.20 -7.58
N GLY A 86 6.95 9.41 -6.94
CA GLY A 86 6.99 7.95 -7.11
C GLY A 86 6.20 7.13 -6.07
N TRP A 87 5.37 7.76 -5.23
CA TRP A 87 4.48 7.03 -4.31
C TRP A 87 3.07 7.02 -4.88
N LEU A 88 2.46 5.84 -4.93
CA LEU A 88 1.12 5.61 -5.42
C LEU A 88 0.07 6.13 -4.42
N LEU A 89 0.20 5.74 -3.15
CA LEU A 89 -0.62 6.23 -2.04
C LEU A 89 0.27 6.58 -0.85
N ARG A 90 -0.09 7.62 -0.09
CA ARG A 90 0.63 8.00 1.13
C ARG A 90 -0.23 8.74 2.17
N PRO A 91 -1.41 8.19 2.55
CA PRO A 91 -2.30 8.85 3.49
C PRO A 91 -1.59 9.09 4.84
N GLY A 92 -1.91 10.22 5.47
CA GLY A 92 -1.35 10.60 6.77
C GLY A 92 0.13 11.01 6.75
N SER A 93 0.72 11.21 5.57
CA SER A 93 2.12 11.62 5.42
C SER A 93 2.28 13.06 4.95
N VAL A 94 3.38 13.68 5.35
CA VAL A 94 3.86 14.99 4.89
C VAL A 94 5.33 14.86 4.55
N VAL A 95 5.77 15.45 3.44
CA VAL A 95 7.19 15.49 3.08
C VAL A 95 7.82 16.69 3.77
N GLU A 96 8.56 16.44 4.85
CA GLU A 96 9.16 17.53 5.65
C GLU A 96 10.46 17.11 6.36
N PRO A 97 11.32 18.07 6.71
CA PRO A 97 12.46 17.85 7.60
C PRO A 97 11.99 17.36 8.99
N VAL A 98 12.61 16.29 9.51
CA VAL A 98 12.25 15.70 10.81
C VAL A 98 13.45 15.55 11.73
N CYS A 99 13.20 15.57 13.04
CA CYS A 99 14.22 15.39 14.09
C CYS A 99 15.49 16.27 13.95
N GLY A 100 15.38 17.45 13.32
CA GLY A 100 16.51 18.36 13.09
C GLY A 100 17.39 18.01 11.87
N HIS A 101 17.00 17.02 11.06
CA HIS A 101 17.64 16.74 9.79
C HIS A 101 17.18 17.70 8.71
N VAL A 102 18.11 18.20 7.89
CA VAL A 102 17.83 19.17 6.81
C VAL A 102 17.13 18.50 5.61
N GLN A 103 17.44 17.23 5.37
CA GLN A 103 16.85 16.45 4.28
C GLN A 103 15.40 16.11 4.63
N PRO A 104 14.44 16.26 3.69
CA PRO A 104 13.05 15.94 3.94
C PRO A 104 12.86 14.42 4.00
N PHE A 105 12.00 13.98 4.90
CA PHE A 105 11.55 12.59 5.03
C PHE A 105 10.06 12.51 4.69
N LEU A 106 9.61 11.31 4.31
CA LEU A 106 8.20 10.98 4.31
C LEU A 106 7.75 10.80 5.76
N HIS A 107 7.22 11.85 6.35
CA HIS A 107 6.90 11.92 7.78
C HIS A 107 5.44 11.57 8.03
N PHE A 108 5.20 10.61 8.92
CA PHE A 108 3.86 10.22 9.37
C PHE A 108 3.63 10.73 10.78
N THR A 109 2.60 11.56 10.98
CA THR A 109 2.22 12.09 12.29
C THR A 109 0.74 11.92 12.57
N GLY A 110 0.37 12.05 13.85
CA GLY A 110 -1.01 11.93 14.29
C GLY A 110 -1.34 10.59 14.95
N ARG A 111 -2.52 10.53 15.55
CA ARG A 111 -3.04 9.34 16.25
C ARG A 111 -4.14 8.62 15.47
N ASP A 112 -4.76 9.31 14.52
CA ASP A 112 -5.95 8.85 13.81
C ASP A 112 -5.72 8.89 12.29
N GLY A 113 -6.43 8.02 11.57
CA GLY A 113 -6.30 7.86 10.12
C GLY A 113 -5.27 6.82 9.70
N TYR A 114 -5.29 6.52 8.39
CA TYR A 114 -4.35 5.58 7.78
C TYR A 114 -2.97 6.21 7.64
N ARG A 115 -1.93 5.47 8.00
CA ARG A 115 -0.52 5.83 7.89
C ARG A 115 0.20 4.71 7.17
N LEU A 116 0.23 4.82 5.85
CA LEU A 116 0.87 3.87 4.97
C LEU A 116 1.45 4.60 3.78
N ALA A 117 2.40 3.98 3.10
CA ALA A 117 2.84 4.43 1.79
C ALA A 117 3.03 3.24 0.88
N GLU A 118 2.43 3.34 -0.31
CA GLU A 118 2.44 2.31 -1.33
C GLU A 118 3.21 2.82 -2.54
N THR A 119 4.08 1.97 -3.05
CA THR A 119 4.80 2.23 -4.29
C THR A 119 3.93 1.81 -5.48
N PRO A 120 4.14 2.38 -6.68
CA PRO A 120 3.59 1.77 -7.90
C PRO A 120 4.18 0.37 -8.10
N ASP A 121 3.59 -0.39 -9.02
CA ASP A 121 4.12 -1.71 -9.39
C ASP A 121 5.54 -1.60 -9.95
N ILE A 122 6.45 -2.43 -9.44
CA ILE A 122 7.86 -2.46 -9.85
C ILE A 122 8.22 -3.87 -10.27
N VAL A 123 8.90 -3.99 -11.41
CA VAL A 123 9.46 -5.27 -11.86
C VAL A 123 10.64 -5.65 -10.97
N MET A 124 10.44 -6.65 -10.11
CA MET A 124 11.51 -7.21 -9.27
C MET A 124 12.17 -8.42 -9.94
N THR A 125 13.49 -8.52 -9.81
CA THR A 125 14.30 -9.64 -10.33
C THR A 125 15.04 -10.35 -9.19
N GLN A 126 15.71 -11.47 -9.48
CA GLN A 126 16.36 -12.32 -8.47
C GLN A 126 17.46 -11.64 -7.64
N ASN A 127 17.94 -10.46 -8.04
CA ASN A 127 18.98 -9.70 -7.34
C ASN A 127 18.51 -8.30 -6.92
N THR A 128 17.20 -8.08 -6.91
CA THR A 128 16.61 -6.82 -6.47
C THR A 128 16.58 -6.76 -4.95
N PHE A 129 16.96 -5.61 -4.40
CA PHE A 129 16.86 -5.31 -2.98
C PHE A 129 16.15 -3.97 -2.79
N ILE A 130 15.49 -3.82 -1.66
CA ILE A 130 14.85 -2.58 -1.23
C ILE A 130 15.74 -1.93 -0.17
N GLN A 131 16.03 -0.65 -0.35
CA GLN A 131 16.83 0.13 0.59
C GLN A 131 16.18 1.49 0.86
N PHE A 132 16.08 1.84 2.14
CA PHE A 132 15.59 3.14 2.59
C PHE A 132 16.19 3.46 3.97
N THR A 133 16.04 4.71 4.40
CA THR A 133 16.44 5.15 5.74
C THR A 133 15.22 5.26 6.63
N ALA A 134 15.20 4.53 7.74
CA ALA A 134 14.11 4.54 8.70
C ALA A 134 14.45 5.40 9.92
N LEU A 135 13.45 6.15 10.39
CA LEU A 135 13.49 6.94 11.63
C LEU A 135 12.08 6.92 12.21
N LEU A 136 11.90 6.20 13.32
CA LEU A 136 10.59 5.99 13.94
C LEU A 136 10.37 6.87 15.18
N ALA A 137 11.44 7.27 15.86
CA ALA A 137 11.36 8.18 16.99
C ALA A 137 12.50 9.19 16.96
N CYS A 138 12.24 10.42 17.43
CA CYS A 138 13.29 11.45 17.55
C CYS A 138 13.94 11.51 18.94
N LYS A 139 13.29 10.95 19.97
CA LYS A 139 13.66 11.14 21.38
C LYS A 139 13.33 9.90 22.21
N GLU A 140 14.11 9.71 23.27
CA GLU A 140 13.85 8.72 24.31
C GLU A 140 13.06 9.32 25.50
N PRO A 141 12.15 8.56 26.12
CA PRO A 141 11.69 7.24 25.70
C PRO A 141 10.78 7.32 24.47
N ALA A 142 11.05 6.48 23.47
CA ALA A 142 10.21 6.37 22.29
C ALA A 142 8.89 5.69 22.66
N PRO A 143 7.74 6.11 22.09
CA PRO A 143 6.52 5.33 22.22
C PRO A 143 6.72 3.95 21.58
N CYS A 144 6.25 2.88 22.22
CA CYS A 144 6.40 1.53 21.69
C CYS A 144 5.40 1.30 20.55
N PHE A 145 5.90 1.17 19.33
CA PHE A 145 5.12 0.80 18.15
C PHE A 145 6.04 0.16 17.11
N GLU A 146 5.43 -0.51 16.14
CA GLU A 146 6.13 -1.13 15.03
C GLU A 146 5.55 -0.68 13.70
N VAL A 147 6.39 -0.70 12.66
CA VAL A 147 6.01 -0.44 11.27
C VAL A 147 6.37 -1.66 10.45
N GLU A 148 5.40 -2.22 9.76
CA GLU A 148 5.60 -3.38 8.90
C GLU A 148 5.96 -2.94 7.48
N VAL A 149 6.89 -3.67 6.86
CA VAL A 149 7.19 -3.53 5.43
C VAL A 149 6.68 -4.76 4.72
N GLU A 150 5.74 -4.52 3.81
CA GLU A 150 5.00 -5.54 3.10
C GLU A 150 5.24 -5.45 1.59
N TYR A 151 4.80 -6.47 0.87
CA TYR A 151 4.75 -6.50 -0.58
C TYR A 151 3.43 -7.11 -1.05
N SER A 152 3.07 -6.79 -2.29
CA SER A 152 1.95 -7.36 -3.00
C SER A 152 2.39 -7.77 -4.40
N VAL A 153 1.78 -8.84 -4.90
CA VAL A 153 1.95 -9.37 -6.27
C VAL A 153 0.64 -9.27 -7.08
N ASP A 154 -0.43 -8.80 -6.44
CA ASP A 154 -1.78 -8.68 -6.97
C ASP A 154 -2.27 -7.23 -6.87
N HIS A 155 -1.35 -6.29 -7.09
CA HIS A 155 -1.60 -4.85 -7.18
C HIS A 155 -2.17 -4.21 -5.91
N GLY A 156 -1.90 -4.80 -4.74
CA GLY A 156 -2.37 -4.30 -3.43
C GLY A 156 -3.69 -4.91 -2.97
N ALA A 157 -4.17 -5.98 -3.64
CA ALA A 157 -5.32 -6.74 -3.18
C ALA A 157 -5.00 -7.61 -1.96
N SER A 158 -3.82 -8.22 -1.91
CA SER A 158 -3.27 -8.91 -0.75
C SER A 158 -1.84 -8.46 -0.45
N TRP A 159 -1.51 -8.45 0.84
CA TRP A 159 -0.23 -7.98 1.37
C TRP A 159 0.41 -9.06 2.22
N TRP A 160 1.73 -9.17 2.10
CA TRP A 160 2.55 -10.15 2.79
C TRP A 160 3.82 -9.47 3.31
N PRO A 161 4.39 -9.90 4.45
CA PRO A 161 5.64 -9.33 4.94
C PRO A 161 6.77 -9.56 3.92
N LEU A 162 7.50 -8.48 3.58
CA LEU A 162 8.62 -8.54 2.60
C LEU A 162 9.65 -9.59 2.96
N ARG A 163 9.93 -9.73 4.26
CA ARG A 163 10.82 -10.77 4.77
C ARG A 163 10.15 -11.47 5.94
N PRO A 164 9.68 -12.72 5.79
CA PRO A 164 9.12 -13.48 6.92
C PRO A 164 10.22 -13.77 7.96
N ALA A 165 9.85 -13.90 9.23
CA ALA A 165 10.83 -14.24 10.28
C ALA A 165 11.43 -15.63 10.04
N CYS A 166 12.75 -15.74 10.21
CA CYS A 166 13.46 -17.02 10.28
C CYS A 166 14.11 -17.11 11.66
N LEU A 167 13.50 -17.88 12.56
CA LEU A 167 13.91 -17.96 13.96
C LEU A 167 14.71 -19.24 14.24
N PRO A 168 15.57 -19.28 15.26
CA PRO A 168 16.36 -20.47 15.60
C PRO A 168 15.55 -21.74 15.92
N SER A 169 14.26 -21.60 16.21
CA SER A 169 13.34 -22.71 16.42
C SER A 169 12.86 -23.37 15.13
N ASP A 170 13.02 -22.70 13.99
CA ASP A 170 12.61 -23.18 12.69
C ASP A 170 13.76 -24.00 12.06
N PRO A 171 13.56 -25.31 11.84
CA PRO A 171 14.60 -26.19 11.29
C PRO A 171 14.90 -25.92 9.81
N ASP A 172 14.00 -25.23 9.08
CA ASP A 172 14.16 -24.95 7.65
C ASP A 172 14.97 -23.66 7.39
N CYS A 173 15.32 -22.93 8.44
CA CYS A 173 16.11 -21.71 8.38
C CYS A 173 17.62 -21.98 8.33
N THR A 174 18.28 -21.60 7.23
CA THR A 174 19.75 -21.62 7.12
C THR A 174 20.42 -20.43 7.81
N GLU A 175 19.68 -19.32 7.94
CA GLU A 175 20.11 -18.05 8.52
C GLU A 175 18.96 -17.45 9.33
N TYR A 176 19.26 -16.60 10.31
CA TYR A 176 18.26 -16.07 11.25
C TYR A 176 18.05 -14.57 11.08
N TRP A 177 16.80 -14.16 11.04
CA TRP A 177 16.40 -12.76 11.01
C TRP A 177 14.99 -12.58 11.56
N MET A 178 14.71 -11.39 12.08
CA MET A 178 13.35 -10.99 12.41
C MET A 178 12.56 -10.70 11.14
N SER A 179 11.23 -10.82 11.24
CA SER A 179 10.31 -10.40 10.19
C SER A 179 10.53 -8.92 9.84
N SER A 180 10.00 -8.44 8.72
CA SER A 180 10.10 -7.07 8.24
C SER A 180 9.33 -6.03 9.09
N PHE A 181 9.35 -6.18 10.41
CA PHE A 181 8.88 -5.20 11.39
C PHE A 181 10.03 -4.31 11.86
N LEU A 182 9.80 -3.01 11.82
CA LEU A 182 10.71 -1.98 12.30
C LEU A 182 10.16 -1.44 13.63
N THR A 183 10.90 -1.64 14.71
CA THR A 183 10.46 -1.24 16.05
C THR A 183 10.99 0.14 16.44
N SER A 184 10.15 0.95 17.09
CA SER A 184 10.48 2.35 17.37
C SER A 184 11.69 2.58 18.28
N ASP A 185 12.06 1.59 19.10
CA ASP A 185 13.22 1.58 19.98
C ASP A 185 14.55 1.38 19.25
N LEU A 186 14.55 0.61 18.15
CA LEU A 186 15.73 0.37 17.34
C LEU A 186 16.02 1.53 16.36
N PHE A 187 14.98 2.25 15.95
CA PHE A 187 15.04 3.30 14.92
C PHE A 187 14.89 4.72 15.49
N ILE A 188 15.59 5.03 16.58
CA ILE A 188 15.64 6.37 17.22
C ILE A 188 16.57 7.34 16.45
N ARG A 189 17.50 6.79 15.66
CA ARG A 189 18.39 7.54 14.77
C ARG A 189 18.17 7.08 13.33
N PRO A 190 18.38 7.96 12.33
CA PRO A 190 18.22 7.57 10.93
C PRO A 190 19.15 6.40 10.62
N SER A 191 18.55 5.26 10.32
CA SER A 191 19.29 4.02 10.12
C SER A 191 18.95 3.45 8.74
N PRO A 192 19.96 3.12 7.91
CA PRO A 192 19.70 2.49 6.63
C PRO A 192 19.19 1.06 6.87
N VAL A 193 18.07 0.74 6.23
CA VAL A 193 17.47 -0.59 6.18
C VAL A 193 17.68 -1.13 4.78
N THR A 194 18.18 -2.34 4.66
CA THR A 194 18.34 -3.04 3.38
C THR A 194 17.73 -4.43 3.50
N MET A 195 16.79 -4.74 2.62
CA MET A 195 16.08 -6.01 2.60
C MET A 195 16.14 -6.61 1.20
N LEU A 196 16.48 -7.89 1.12
CA LEU A 196 16.44 -8.63 -0.14
C LEU A 196 14.99 -8.95 -0.47
N ALA A 197 14.59 -8.76 -1.73
CA ALA A 197 13.30 -9.24 -2.18
C ALA A 197 13.30 -10.78 -2.14
N PRO A 198 12.20 -11.42 -1.70
CA PRO A 198 12.15 -12.88 -1.63
C PRO A 198 12.33 -13.49 -3.03
N ALA A 199 13.07 -14.60 -3.11
CA ALA A 199 13.41 -15.26 -4.39
C ALA A 199 12.18 -15.83 -5.15
N ARG A 200 11.01 -15.86 -4.50
CA ARG A 200 9.75 -16.31 -5.07
C ARG A 200 8.63 -15.36 -4.67
N LEU A 201 8.52 -14.26 -5.40
CA LEU A 201 7.26 -13.52 -5.53
C LEU A 201 6.36 -14.43 -6.39
N ARG A 202 5.51 -15.24 -5.76
CA ARG A 202 4.54 -16.10 -6.46
C ARG A 202 3.28 -15.32 -6.77
#